data_AF-A0A657B7Z8-F1
#
_entry.id   AF-A0A657B7Z8-F1
#
_cell.length_a   1.000
_cell.length_b   1.000
_cell.length_c   1.000
_cell.angle_alpha   90.00
_cell.angle_beta   90.00
_cell.angle_gamma   90.00
#
_symmetry.space_group_name_H-M   'P 1'
#
loop_
_entity.id
_entity.type
_entity.pdbx_description
1 polymer ?
#
loop_
_entity_poly.entity_id
_entity_poly.type
_entity_poly.pdbx_seq_one_letter_code
_entity_poly.pdbx_strand_id
1 'polypeptide(L)'
;MSQISPRDAVLELGLQLKNAFKSLSPDPTSSLQQATAPPNVQEELVKNDDAVSLSTEAQSKSKQVEITALKREIGNERNYIQQVITNKLSEYGLPANTALTIQTSVSGGIVAQGAVVNSKLERISFDLNQDQNFVNAYRSVSKQHPTLEYADNVSKLSQAYGQSNQVFESLISEQDEFNRLRDLTLRFQSLQSQADSSQA
;
A
#
# COMPACT_ATOMS: atom_id res chain seq x y z
N MET A 1 -37.10 9.64 31.99
CA MET A 1 -36.36 8.93 30.92
C MET A 1 -35.17 9.79 30.56
N SER A 2 -33.97 9.44 31.03
CA SER A 2 -32.78 10.27 30.87
C SER A 2 -32.04 9.89 29.59
N GLN A 3 -31.72 10.87 28.76
CA GLN A 3 -30.94 10.66 27.54
C GLN A 3 -29.45 10.61 27.89
N ILE A 4 -28.75 9.57 27.46
CA ILE A 4 -27.29 9.45 27.58
C ILE A 4 -26.66 10.15 26.38
N SER A 5 -25.74 11.09 26.62
CA SER A 5 -25.11 11.86 25.55
C SER A 5 -24.00 11.05 24.87
N PRO A 6 -23.83 11.13 23.54
CA PRO A 6 -22.84 10.34 22.80
C PRO A 6 -21.37 10.69 23.10
N ARG A 7 -21.11 11.69 23.96
CA ARG A 7 -19.76 12.02 24.43
C ARG A 7 -19.29 11.15 25.60
N ASP A 8 -20.20 10.68 26.45
CA ASP A 8 -19.86 9.90 27.64
C ASP A 8 -19.44 8.46 27.27
N ALA A 9 -20.07 7.89 26.22
CA ALA A 9 -19.74 6.56 25.69
C ALA A 9 -18.29 6.44 25.17
N VAL A 10 -17.67 7.55 24.74
CA VAL A 10 -16.30 7.55 24.20
C VAL A 10 -15.25 7.45 25.33
N LEU A 11 -15.53 8.04 26.50
CA LEU A 11 -14.63 7.95 27.66
C LEU A 11 -14.61 6.53 28.26
N GLU A 12 -15.75 5.83 28.28
CA GLU A 12 -15.83 4.49 28.87
C GLU A 12 -15.04 3.46 28.04
N LEU A 13 -15.09 3.55 26.70
CA LEU A 13 -14.35 2.66 25.80
C LEU A 13 -12.83 2.79 25.99
N GLY A 14 -12.32 4.01 26.18
CA GLY A 14 -10.89 4.26 26.39
C GLY A 14 -10.35 3.66 27.69
N LEU A 15 -11.17 3.57 28.74
CA LEU A 15 -10.80 2.97 30.02
C LEU A 15 -10.76 1.44 29.95
N GLN A 16 -11.68 0.81 29.20
CA GLN A 16 -11.70 -0.65 29.02
C GLN A 16 -10.48 -1.15 28.23
N LEU A 17 -10.08 -0.45 27.15
CA LEU A 17 -8.88 -0.77 26.37
C LEU A 17 -7.59 -0.74 27.21
N LYS A 18 -7.45 0.24 28.11
CA LYS A 18 -6.27 0.36 28.99
C LYS A 18 -6.16 -0.80 29.99
N ASN A 19 -7.29 -1.34 30.44
CA ASN A 19 -7.32 -2.48 31.35
C ASN A 19 -7.04 -3.81 30.62
N ALA A 20 -7.57 -3.99 29.41
CA ALA A 20 -7.31 -5.17 28.58
C ALA A 20 -5.83 -5.32 28.18
N PHE A 21 -5.13 -4.20 27.93
CA PHE A 21 -3.69 -4.22 27.63
C PHE A 21 -2.84 -4.65 28.84
N LYS A 22 -3.26 -4.29 30.06
CA LYS A 22 -2.53 -4.66 31.29
C LYS A 22 -2.60 -6.16 31.61
N SER A 23 -3.63 -6.87 31.14
CA SER A 23 -3.78 -8.32 31.28
C SER A 23 -3.03 -9.15 30.23
N LEU A 24 -2.32 -8.52 29.28
CA LEU A 24 -1.66 -9.20 28.16
C LEU A 24 -0.11 -9.17 28.20
N SER A 25 0.47 -8.82 29.35
CA SER A 25 1.92 -8.91 29.59
C SER A 25 2.28 -10.31 30.12
N PRO A 26 3.15 -11.08 29.44
CA PRO A 26 3.62 -12.37 29.94
C PRO A 26 4.79 -12.20 30.93
N ASP A 27 4.63 -12.75 32.14
CA ASP A 27 5.70 -12.85 33.15
C ASP A 27 6.62 -14.06 32.86
N PRO A 28 7.96 -13.89 32.72
CA PRO A 28 8.86 -14.98 32.37
C PRO A 28 9.58 -15.60 33.58
N THR A 29 8.86 -16.05 34.62
CA THR A 29 9.47 -16.82 35.72
C THR A 29 8.51 -17.81 36.39
N SER A 30 8.75 -19.12 36.20
CA SER A 30 8.66 -20.19 37.23
C SER A 30 8.94 -21.58 36.64
N SER A 31 10.22 -21.98 36.62
CA SER A 31 10.63 -23.37 36.40
C SER A 31 10.69 -24.13 37.72
N LEU A 32 10.16 -25.37 37.75
CA LEU A 32 10.08 -26.21 38.95
C LEU A 32 11.46 -26.76 39.39
N GLN A 33 11.69 -26.81 40.71
CA GLN A 33 12.65 -27.74 41.38
C GLN A 33 12.24 -29.20 41.07
N GLN A 34 13.05 -30.27 41.15
CA GLN A 34 14.16 -30.67 42.05
C GLN A 34 14.94 -31.81 41.30
N ALA A 35 16.19 -32.24 41.57
CA ALA A 35 16.80 -32.58 42.85
C ALA A 35 18.33 -32.92 42.77
N THR A 36 18.95 -33.01 43.96
CA THR A 36 20.25 -33.65 44.31
C THR A 36 21.59 -33.04 43.83
N ALA A 37 22.58 -33.08 44.73
CA ALA A 37 23.95 -32.54 44.64
C ALA A 37 24.83 -33.25 45.71
N PRO A 38 26.11 -32.88 45.94
CA PRO A 38 27.12 -32.21 45.09
C PRO A 38 28.20 -33.28 44.71
N PRO A 39 29.54 -33.04 44.61
CA PRO A 39 30.38 -31.86 44.39
C PRO A 39 31.24 -32.03 43.08
N ASN A 40 32.38 -31.39 42.77
CA ASN A 40 33.27 -30.47 43.51
C ASN A 40 34.09 -29.53 42.58
N VAL A 41 35.04 -28.80 43.19
CA VAL A 41 36.16 -27.98 42.64
C VAL A 41 37.05 -28.66 41.58
N GLN A 42 37.86 -28.01 40.73
CA GLN A 42 38.32 -26.61 40.49
C GLN A 42 38.45 -26.47 38.91
N GLU A 43 38.71 -25.35 38.21
CA GLU A 43 39.69 -24.27 38.41
C GLU A 43 39.41 -23.07 37.44
N GLU A 44 40.11 -21.96 37.69
CA GLU A 44 40.03 -20.64 37.05
C GLU A 44 40.75 -20.53 35.69
N LEU A 45 40.29 -19.67 34.76
CA LEU A 45 41.18 -18.87 33.89
C LEU A 45 40.47 -17.70 33.17
N VAL A 46 41.18 -16.56 33.08
CA VAL A 46 40.66 -15.23 32.69
C VAL A 46 41.28 -14.76 31.36
N LYS A 47 40.64 -13.76 30.71
CA LYS A 47 41.07 -12.94 29.54
C LYS A 47 40.69 -13.52 28.15
N ASN A 48 40.29 -12.73 27.15
CA ASN A 48 40.91 -11.47 26.66
C ASN A 48 39.94 -10.50 25.97
N ASP A 49 40.44 -9.27 25.77
CA ASP A 49 40.17 -8.27 24.72
C ASP A 49 38.72 -7.88 24.35
N ASP A 50 38.37 -6.66 24.76
CA ASP A 50 38.00 -5.49 23.94
C ASP A 50 37.32 -5.71 22.56
N ALA A 51 36.43 -6.69 22.48
CA ALA A 51 35.52 -6.85 21.36
C ALA A 51 34.41 -5.80 21.44
N VAL A 52 34.69 -4.59 20.92
CA VAL A 52 33.64 -3.65 20.52
C VAL A 52 32.86 -4.27 19.36
N SER A 53 31.92 -5.14 19.71
CA SER A 53 30.91 -5.65 18.80
C SER A 53 29.92 -4.52 18.53
N LEU A 54 30.26 -3.69 17.54
CA LEU A 54 29.31 -2.81 16.86
C LEU A 54 28.28 -3.70 16.15
N SER A 55 27.26 -4.15 16.89
CA SER A 55 26.08 -4.75 16.30
C SER A 55 25.41 -3.70 15.41
N THR A 56 25.64 -3.81 14.11
CA THR A 56 24.87 -3.11 13.07
C THR A 56 23.49 -3.75 12.94
N GLU A 57 22.79 -3.85 14.05
CA GLU A 57 21.37 -4.13 14.17
C GLU A 57 20.67 -2.76 14.28
N ALA A 58 19.86 -2.31 13.33
CA ALA A 58 19.26 -3.04 12.24
C ALA A 58 19.79 -2.58 10.86
N GLN A 59 20.21 -3.54 10.04
CA GLN A 59 19.64 -3.54 8.69
C GLN A 59 18.12 -3.65 8.87
N SER A 60 17.44 -2.49 8.85
CA SER A 60 16.01 -2.46 8.58
C SER A 60 15.82 -3.29 7.32
N LYS A 61 15.18 -4.46 7.46
CA LYS A 61 14.62 -5.18 6.32
C LYS A 61 13.54 -4.24 5.79
N SER A 62 13.93 -3.34 4.88
CA SER A 62 13.00 -2.50 4.13
C SER A 62 11.94 -3.45 3.65
N LYS A 63 10.70 -3.24 4.10
CA LYS A 63 9.63 -4.22 3.86
C LYS A 63 9.31 -4.14 2.39
N GLN A 64 10.04 -4.93 1.62
CA GLN A 64 10.10 -4.81 0.18
C GLN A 64 8.80 -5.39 -0.36
N VAL A 65 7.77 -4.53 -0.35
CA VAL A 65 6.48 -4.80 -0.98
C VAL A 65 6.78 -5.37 -2.35
N GLU A 66 6.22 -6.53 -2.64
CA GLU A 66 6.47 -7.20 -3.91
C GLU A 66 5.85 -6.34 -5.03
N ILE A 67 6.63 -5.42 -5.58
CA ILE A 67 6.19 -4.51 -6.66
C ILE A 67 5.72 -5.31 -7.87
N THR A 68 6.23 -6.54 -8.05
CA THR A 68 5.71 -7.52 -9.02
C THR A 68 4.25 -7.89 -8.76
N ALA A 69 3.83 -8.07 -7.50
CA ALA A 69 2.44 -8.30 -7.12
C ALA A 69 1.57 -7.04 -7.35
N LEU A 70 2.05 -5.84 -6.97
CA LEU A 70 1.35 -4.58 -7.26
C LEU A 70 1.15 -4.35 -8.76
N LYS A 71 2.20 -4.60 -9.57
CA LYS A 71 2.14 -4.54 -11.04
C LYS A 71 1.15 -5.56 -11.63
N ARG A 72 1.02 -6.73 -11.01
CA ARG A 72 0.06 -7.78 -11.40
C ARG A 72 -1.38 -7.37 -11.10
N GLU A 73 -1.63 -6.72 -9.95
CA GLU A 73 -2.96 -6.23 -9.54
C GLU A 73 -3.55 -5.26 -10.58
N ILE A 74 -2.81 -4.18 -10.91
CA ILE A 74 -3.26 -3.22 -11.94
C ILE A 74 -3.24 -3.80 -13.36
N GLY A 75 -2.41 -4.81 -13.62
CA GLY A 75 -2.23 -5.42 -14.93
C GLY A 75 -3.53 -6.03 -15.46
N ASN A 76 -4.31 -6.67 -14.59
CA ASN A 76 -5.60 -7.26 -14.94
C ASN A 76 -6.61 -6.18 -15.38
N GLU A 77 -6.73 -5.09 -14.62
CA GLU A 77 -7.62 -3.97 -14.96
C GLU A 77 -7.17 -3.26 -16.25
N ARG A 78 -5.87 -3.06 -16.45
CA ARG A 78 -5.30 -2.49 -17.70
C ARG A 78 -5.59 -3.37 -18.92
N ASN A 79 -5.41 -4.68 -18.80
CA ASN A 79 -5.71 -5.63 -19.89
C ASN A 79 -7.21 -5.61 -20.25
N TYR A 80 -8.10 -5.57 -19.25
CA TYR A 80 -9.54 -5.43 -19.47
C TYR A 80 -9.88 -4.11 -20.20
N ILE A 81 -9.33 -2.97 -19.75
CA ILE A 81 -9.51 -1.67 -20.41
C ILE A 81 -9.03 -1.72 -21.87
N GLN A 82 -7.85 -2.29 -22.14
CA GLN A 82 -7.32 -2.44 -23.49
C GLN A 82 -8.20 -3.35 -24.36
N GLN A 83 -8.73 -4.44 -23.80
CA GLN A 83 -9.65 -5.35 -24.50
C GLN A 83 -10.95 -4.64 -24.87
N VAL A 84 -11.55 -3.87 -23.94
CA VAL A 84 -12.77 -3.08 -24.21
C VAL A 84 -12.52 -2.03 -25.29
N ILE A 85 -11.41 -1.28 -25.20
CA ILE A 85 -11.03 -0.28 -26.22
C ILE A 85 -10.82 -0.96 -27.58
N THR A 86 -10.10 -2.09 -27.63
CA THR A 86 -9.82 -2.82 -28.88
C THR A 86 -11.10 -3.37 -29.52
N ASN A 87 -12.02 -3.89 -28.70
CA ASN A 87 -13.33 -4.35 -29.15
C ASN A 87 -14.15 -3.19 -29.71
N LYS A 88 -14.20 -2.04 -29.01
CA LYS A 88 -14.90 -0.84 -29.48
C LYS A 88 -14.29 -0.27 -30.76
N LEU A 89 -12.96 -0.19 -30.88
CA LEU A 89 -12.30 0.19 -32.13
C LEU A 89 -12.73 -0.71 -33.30
N SER A 90 -12.77 -2.03 -33.06
CA SER A 90 -13.19 -3.03 -34.06
C SER A 90 -14.65 -2.87 -34.46
N GLU A 91 -15.56 -2.63 -33.50
CA GLU A 91 -16.98 -2.35 -33.71
C GLU A 91 -17.21 -1.12 -34.61
N TYR A 92 -16.37 -0.08 -34.45
CA TYR A 92 -16.39 1.13 -35.28
C TYR A 92 -15.58 1.01 -36.59
N GLY A 93 -15.09 -0.18 -36.94
CA GLY A 93 -14.30 -0.43 -38.16
C GLY A 93 -12.94 0.26 -38.18
N LEU A 94 -12.33 0.45 -37.00
CA LEU A 94 -10.99 1.00 -36.82
C LEU A 94 -10.00 -0.13 -36.50
N PRO A 95 -8.74 -0.07 -36.95
CA PRO A 95 -7.77 -1.11 -36.63
C PRO A 95 -7.41 -1.10 -35.14
N ALA A 96 -7.13 -2.27 -34.58
CA ALA A 96 -6.78 -2.45 -33.16
C ALA A 96 -5.55 -1.64 -32.70
N ASN A 97 -4.67 -1.26 -33.62
CA ASN A 97 -3.49 -0.43 -33.36
C ASN A 97 -3.75 1.09 -33.46
N THR A 98 -5.00 1.52 -33.60
CA THR A 98 -5.34 2.96 -33.67
C THR A 98 -4.87 3.66 -32.40
N ALA A 99 -4.03 4.68 -32.56
CA ALA A 99 -3.58 5.50 -31.45
C ALA A 99 -4.76 6.30 -30.85
N LEU A 100 -5.31 5.76 -29.76
CA LEU A 100 -6.42 6.33 -29.00
C LEU A 100 -5.95 6.62 -27.57
N THR A 101 -6.04 7.88 -27.16
CA THR A 101 -5.80 8.33 -25.79
C THR A 101 -7.13 8.47 -25.08
N ILE A 102 -7.29 7.78 -23.95
CA ILE A 102 -8.45 7.93 -23.08
C ILE A 102 -8.08 8.86 -21.92
N GLN A 103 -8.90 9.87 -21.66
CA GLN A 103 -8.71 10.85 -20.59
C GLN A 103 -10.00 11.02 -19.77
N THR A 104 -9.89 11.59 -18.56
CA THR A 104 -11.05 12.04 -17.79
C THR A 104 -11.29 13.52 -18.05
N SER A 105 -12.51 13.88 -18.43
CA SER A 105 -12.96 15.27 -18.55
C SER A 105 -13.07 15.94 -17.18
N VAL A 106 -13.08 17.28 -17.17
CA VAL A 106 -13.39 18.09 -15.97
C VAL A 106 -14.74 17.75 -15.32
N SER A 107 -15.67 17.17 -16.09
CA SER A 107 -16.96 16.67 -15.59
C SER A 107 -16.90 15.25 -14.97
N GLY A 108 -15.72 14.62 -14.92
CA GLY A 108 -15.53 13.26 -14.42
C GLY A 108 -15.96 12.14 -15.38
N GLY A 109 -16.46 12.47 -16.56
CA GLY A 109 -16.73 11.54 -17.66
C GLY A 109 -15.47 11.18 -18.45
N ILE A 110 -15.49 10.06 -19.15
CA ILE A 110 -14.37 9.59 -19.97
C ILE A 110 -14.46 10.18 -21.39
N VAL A 111 -13.34 10.61 -21.96
CA VAL A 111 -13.25 11.17 -23.32
C VAL A 111 -12.13 10.47 -24.09
N ALA A 112 -12.46 9.99 -25.28
CA ALA A 112 -11.51 9.42 -26.23
C ALA A 112 -10.99 10.49 -27.19
N GLN A 113 -9.68 10.52 -27.40
CA GLN A 113 -8.95 11.46 -28.26
C GLN A 113 -8.01 10.67 -29.17
N GLY A 114 -7.77 11.11 -30.40
CA GLY A 114 -6.83 10.44 -31.30
C GLY A 114 -6.96 10.89 -32.76
N ALA A 115 -6.21 10.24 -33.65
CA ALA A 115 -6.23 10.51 -35.08
C ALA A 115 -7.43 9.86 -35.80
N VAL A 116 -8.64 10.15 -35.30
CA VAL A 116 -9.91 9.58 -35.76
C VAL A 116 -10.93 10.72 -35.93
N VAL A 117 -11.89 10.57 -36.84
CA VAL A 117 -12.98 11.53 -37.04
C VAL A 117 -13.73 11.79 -35.72
N ASN A 118 -13.91 13.05 -35.33
CA ASN A 118 -14.52 13.45 -34.06
C ASN A 118 -15.88 12.79 -33.78
N SER A 119 -16.74 12.62 -34.79
CA SER A 119 -18.04 11.94 -34.62
C SER A 119 -17.93 10.46 -34.24
N LYS A 120 -16.81 9.79 -34.55
CA LYS A 120 -16.50 8.45 -34.01
C LYS A 120 -15.94 8.55 -32.60
N LEU A 121 -15.07 9.51 -32.30
CA LEU A 121 -14.51 9.73 -30.96
C LEU A 121 -15.61 10.04 -29.93
N GLU A 122 -16.60 10.86 -30.29
CA GLU A 122 -17.76 11.18 -29.44
C GLU A 122 -18.62 9.93 -29.15
N ARG A 123 -18.90 9.10 -30.17
CA ARG A 123 -19.64 7.85 -30.01
C ARG A 123 -18.88 6.82 -29.16
N ILE A 124 -17.59 6.64 -29.42
CA ILE A 124 -16.71 5.80 -28.59
C ILE A 124 -16.72 6.31 -27.14
N SER A 125 -16.59 7.62 -26.93
CA SER A 125 -16.66 8.21 -25.59
C SER A 125 -18.00 7.94 -24.92
N PHE A 126 -19.11 8.13 -25.62
CA PHE A 126 -20.45 7.85 -25.10
C PHE A 126 -20.60 6.39 -24.67
N ASP A 127 -20.27 5.43 -25.54
CA ASP A 127 -20.31 3.99 -25.26
C ASP A 127 -19.45 3.61 -24.05
N LEU A 128 -18.23 4.17 -23.95
CA LEU A 128 -17.31 3.91 -22.84
C LEU A 128 -17.82 4.49 -21.51
N ASN A 129 -18.63 5.54 -21.52
CA ASN A 129 -19.30 6.04 -20.30
C ASN A 129 -20.55 5.25 -19.94
N GLN A 130 -21.16 4.53 -20.89
CA GLN A 130 -22.33 3.70 -20.65
C GLN A 130 -21.96 2.40 -19.91
N ASP A 131 -20.76 1.85 -20.12
CA ASP A 131 -20.25 0.71 -19.36
C ASP A 131 -19.65 1.14 -18.01
N GLN A 132 -20.42 0.94 -16.94
CA GLN A 132 -20.00 1.24 -15.57
C GLN A 132 -18.79 0.41 -15.12
N ASN A 133 -18.58 -0.80 -15.66
CA ASN A 133 -17.42 -1.62 -15.31
C ASN A 133 -16.15 -1.02 -15.92
N PHE A 134 -16.21 -0.58 -17.17
CA PHE A 134 -15.14 0.18 -17.81
C PHE A 134 -14.84 1.48 -17.07
N VAL A 135 -15.87 2.28 -16.73
CA VAL A 135 -15.69 3.53 -15.98
C VAL A 135 -15.01 3.29 -14.62
N ASN A 136 -15.43 2.26 -13.89
CA ASN A 136 -14.85 1.92 -12.59
C ASN A 136 -13.42 1.40 -12.71
N ALA A 137 -13.14 0.49 -13.65
CA ALA A 137 -11.79 -0.01 -13.91
C ALA A 137 -10.84 1.12 -14.34
N TYR A 138 -11.26 1.98 -15.26
CA TYR A 138 -10.45 3.12 -15.71
C TYR A 138 -10.16 4.10 -14.56
N ARG A 139 -11.15 4.41 -13.72
CA ARG A 139 -10.96 5.25 -12.51
C ARG A 139 -10.07 4.58 -11.47
N SER A 140 -10.15 3.27 -11.30
CA SER A 140 -9.28 2.48 -10.41
C SER A 140 -7.81 2.58 -10.87
N VAL A 141 -7.54 2.18 -12.12
CA VAL A 141 -6.21 2.26 -12.74
C VAL A 141 -5.64 3.67 -12.69
N SER A 142 -6.45 4.70 -13.00
CA SER A 142 -6.00 6.10 -12.99
C SER A 142 -5.59 6.58 -11.60
N LYS A 143 -6.30 6.17 -10.54
CA LYS A 143 -5.95 6.50 -9.15
C LYS A 143 -4.75 5.72 -8.62
N GLN A 144 -4.58 4.48 -9.05
CA GLN A 144 -3.51 3.59 -8.59
C GLN A 144 -2.17 3.82 -9.34
N HIS A 145 -2.21 4.41 -10.54
CA HIS A 145 -1.02 4.65 -11.37
C HIS A 145 0.09 5.43 -10.63
N PRO A 146 -0.18 6.57 -9.96
CA PRO A 146 0.87 7.36 -9.31
C PRO A 146 1.51 6.60 -8.14
N THR A 147 0.72 5.87 -7.36
CA THR A 147 1.19 5.01 -6.26
C THR A 147 2.16 3.94 -6.77
N LEU A 148 1.81 3.28 -7.87
CA LEU A 148 2.62 2.22 -8.46
C LEU A 148 3.94 2.75 -9.02
N GLU A 149 3.90 3.90 -9.69
CA GLU A 149 5.06 4.57 -10.25
C GLU A 149 5.99 5.07 -9.15
N TYR A 150 5.44 5.64 -8.07
CA TYR A 150 6.20 6.02 -6.87
C TYR A 150 6.90 4.81 -6.24
N ALA A 151 6.18 3.71 -6.01
CA ALA A 151 6.76 2.48 -5.45
C ALA A 151 7.89 1.90 -6.33
N ASP A 152 7.69 1.87 -7.65
CA ASP A 152 8.69 1.40 -8.61
C ASP A 152 9.94 2.29 -8.63
N ASN A 153 9.76 3.61 -8.57
CA ASN A 153 10.86 4.57 -8.53
C ASN A 153 11.62 4.52 -7.20
N VAL A 154 10.93 4.42 -6.06
CA VAL A 154 11.56 4.25 -4.74
C VAL A 154 12.40 2.97 -4.71
N SER A 155 11.87 1.83 -5.17
CA SER A 155 12.63 0.58 -5.18
C SER A 155 13.88 0.65 -6.05
N LYS A 156 13.82 1.28 -7.23
CA LYS A 156 15.01 1.53 -8.07
C LYS A 156 16.04 2.40 -7.35
N LEU A 157 15.61 3.46 -6.66
CA LEU A 157 16.50 4.35 -5.90
C LEU A 157 17.15 3.61 -4.72
N SER A 158 16.37 2.85 -3.95
CA SER A 158 16.89 2.02 -2.86
C SER A 158 17.84 0.93 -3.34
N GLN A 159 17.59 0.32 -4.51
CA GLN A 159 18.51 -0.64 -5.14
C GLN A 159 19.80 0.02 -5.65
N ALA A 160 19.72 1.22 -6.24
CA ALA A 160 20.87 1.91 -6.82
C ALA A 160 21.77 2.60 -5.78
N TYR A 161 21.20 3.13 -4.70
CA TYR A 161 21.91 3.97 -3.74
C TYR A 161 21.88 3.44 -2.29
N GLY A 162 21.19 2.34 -2.02
CA GLY A 162 21.08 1.76 -0.67
C GLY A 162 20.23 2.58 0.31
N GLN A 163 19.66 3.71 -0.11
CA GLN A 163 18.90 4.62 0.74
C GLN A 163 17.44 4.17 0.88
N SER A 164 16.95 4.03 2.11
CA SER A 164 15.53 3.85 2.40
C SER A 164 14.77 5.18 2.33
N ASN A 165 13.56 5.16 1.77
CA ASN A 165 12.70 6.33 1.68
C ASN A 165 11.69 6.29 2.84
N GLN A 166 11.87 7.14 3.84
CA GLN A 166 11.02 7.19 5.05
C GLN A 166 9.53 7.40 4.74
N VAL A 167 9.21 8.18 3.70
CA VAL A 167 7.81 8.37 3.26
C VAL A 167 7.25 7.06 2.73
N PHE A 168 8.00 6.31 1.91
CA PHE A 168 7.55 5.01 1.42
C PHE A 168 7.41 3.97 2.54
N GLU A 169 8.37 3.88 3.45
CA GLU A 169 8.25 2.99 4.63
C GLU A 169 7.01 3.34 5.48
N SER A 170 6.65 4.63 5.59
CA SER A 170 5.42 5.05 6.30
C SER A 170 4.10 4.68 5.60
N LEU A 171 4.13 4.38 4.30
CA LEU A 171 2.98 3.86 3.56
C LEU A 171 2.79 2.34 3.77
N ILE A 172 3.85 1.63 4.18
CA ILE A 172 3.85 0.17 4.32
C ILE A 172 3.31 -0.19 5.72
N SER A 173 2.26 -1.01 5.75
CA SER A 173 1.73 -1.58 6.98
C SER A 173 2.67 -2.66 7.51
N GLU A 174 2.61 -2.89 8.82
CA GLU A 174 3.35 -4.00 9.42
C GLU A 174 2.88 -5.37 8.94
N GLN A 175 1.59 -5.50 8.60
CA GLN A 175 0.93 -6.71 8.11
C GLN A 175 0.84 -6.67 6.58
N ASP A 176 1.38 -7.69 5.92
CA ASP A 176 1.47 -7.75 4.46
C ASP A 176 0.10 -7.80 3.76
N GLU A 177 -0.95 -8.24 4.46
CA GLU A 177 -2.32 -8.28 3.93
C GLU A 177 -2.89 -6.88 3.58
N PHE A 178 -2.39 -5.82 4.25
CA PHE A 178 -2.76 -4.42 4.04
C PHE A 178 -1.72 -3.65 3.22
N ASN A 179 -0.88 -4.35 2.44
CA ASN A 179 0.11 -3.78 1.53
C ASN A 179 -0.27 -3.96 0.05
N ARG A 180 -1.57 -4.12 -0.23
CA ARG A 180 -2.11 -4.19 -1.60
C ARG A 180 -2.09 -2.81 -2.26
N LEU A 181 -2.19 -2.77 -3.59
CA LEU A 181 -2.09 -1.51 -4.34
C LEU A 181 -3.20 -0.52 -3.94
N ARG A 182 -4.40 -1.03 -3.65
CA ARG A 182 -5.52 -0.21 -3.14
C ARG A 182 -5.20 0.45 -1.79
N ASP A 183 -4.65 -0.30 -0.84
CA ASP A 183 -4.39 0.20 0.52
C ASP A 183 -3.25 1.23 0.52
N LEU A 184 -2.17 0.93 -0.21
CA LEU A 184 -1.07 1.86 -0.44
C LEU A 184 -1.56 3.14 -1.13
N THR A 185 -2.48 3.04 -2.09
CA THR A 185 -3.07 4.22 -2.78
C THR A 185 -3.90 5.08 -1.82
N LEU A 186 -4.67 4.47 -0.92
CA LEU A 186 -5.44 5.21 0.09
C LEU A 186 -4.53 5.96 1.08
N ARG A 187 -3.45 5.31 1.55
CA ARG A 187 -2.44 5.95 2.42
C ARG A 187 -1.69 7.06 1.69
N PHE A 188 -1.28 6.82 0.44
CA PHE A 188 -0.59 7.80 -0.40
C PHE A 188 -1.46 9.05 -0.65
N GLN A 189 -2.74 8.86 -0.97
CA GLN A 189 -3.69 9.96 -1.15
C GLN A 189 -3.95 10.73 0.16
N SER A 190 -4.00 10.04 1.31
CA SER A 190 -4.11 10.69 2.62
C SER A 190 -2.88 11.55 2.92
N LEU A 191 -1.68 11.02 2.68
CA LEU A 191 -0.41 11.74 2.87
C LEU A 191 -0.28 12.94 1.93
N GLN A 192 -0.68 12.80 0.66
CA GLN A 192 -0.74 13.91 -0.31
C GLN A 192 -1.71 15.00 0.17
N SER A 193 -2.93 14.62 0.58
CA SER A 193 -3.94 15.57 1.07
C SER A 193 -3.46 16.33 2.32
N GLN A 194 -2.72 15.65 3.21
CA GLN A 194 -2.10 16.29 4.38
C GLN A 194 -1.01 17.28 3.98
N ALA A 195 -0.15 16.92 3.03
CA ALA A 195 0.89 17.80 2.49
C ALA A 195 0.28 19.06 1.83
N ASP A 196 -0.73 18.89 0.98
CA ASP A 196 -1.45 20.00 0.33
C ASP A 196 -2.12 20.92 1.38
N SER A 197 -2.77 20.34 2.40
CA SER A 197 -3.39 21.11 3.49
C SER A 197 -2.40 21.82 4.41
N SER A 198 -1.12 21.45 4.37
CA SER A 198 -0.05 22.08 5.17
C SER A 198 0.65 23.23 4.44
N GLN A 199 0.30 23.49 3.17
CA GLN A 199 0.86 24.57 2.33
C GLN A 199 -0.16 25.69 2.02
N ALA A 200 -1.36 25.63 2.59
CA ALA A 200 -2.44 26.61 2.44
C ALA A 200 -2.68 27.42 3.72
#